data_AF-A0A847G3P1-F1
#
_entry.id   AF-A0A847G3P1-F1
#
_cell.length_a   1.000
_cell.length_b   1.000
_cell.length_c   1.000
_cell.angle_alpha   90.00
_cell.angle_beta   90.00
_cell.angle_gamma   90.00
#
_symmetry.space_group_name_H-M   'P 1'
#
loop_
_entity.id
_entity.type
_entity.pdbx_description
1 polymer ?
#
loop_
_entity_poly.entity_id
_entity_poly.type
_entity_poly.pdbx_seq_one_letter_code
_entity_poly.pdbx_strand_id
1 'polypeptide(L)'
;MPVLPSGISIELVPKTREINFINSAPDAGYFWIDSSQDLEDFSHLPGESENSRPMEQVPLPSSVDDFKKYVSIDKVDVSGFRQKTGCTLDTFPPSNFLSPADRKEWGEWVKSEPVGLYLEIKMEECFDQVEYLNRLEVWESGRTGTEKEPSSLVKRFDLFLENEPPDEKRKRHERNTRRALKYIERLTAMDVIDPNAQITWVDLLLEQYEITQTWHTGEIILSRRWKECPEQLAYHIGYLKCLFEQKKYTEVEKDTWEAVKQYPQNIEYWQLLISIFIFQQLYEEALQIVTSALAINSNNQVLLDLLYQIENVMGRIENS
;
A
#
# COMPACT_ATOMS: atom_id res chain seq x y z
N MET A 1 -8.35 -3.07 4.68
CA MET A 1 -8.29 -2.72 6.13
C MET A 1 -9.54 -3.23 6.85
N PRO A 2 -9.43 -3.88 8.02
CA PRO A 2 -10.59 -4.30 8.80
C PRO A 2 -11.35 -3.08 9.34
N VAL A 3 -12.68 -3.17 9.30
CA VAL A 3 -13.59 -2.24 9.97
C VAL A 3 -14.20 -2.96 11.16
N LEU A 4 -13.95 -2.45 12.36
CA LEU A 4 -14.46 -3.00 13.60
C LEU A 4 -15.94 -2.62 13.81
N PRO A 5 -16.71 -3.36 14.65
CA PRO A 5 -18.11 -3.04 14.96
C PRO A 5 -18.36 -1.60 15.42
N SER A 6 -17.40 -0.96 16.08
CA SER A 6 -17.48 0.46 16.46
C SER A 6 -17.32 1.45 15.29
N GLY A 7 -17.07 0.97 14.07
CA GLY A 7 -16.75 1.78 12.89
C GLY A 7 -15.29 2.22 12.82
N ILE A 8 -14.44 1.75 13.75
CA ILE A 8 -13.01 2.02 13.75
C ILE A 8 -12.33 1.14 12.70
N SER A 9 -11.59 1.75 11.79
CA SER A 9 -10.71 1.01 10.88
C SER A 9 -9.31 0.89 11.48
N ILE A 10 -8.66 -0.24 11.28
CA ILE A 10 -7.28 -0.46 11.71
C ILE A 10 -6.39 -0.77 10.50
N GLU A 11 -5.21 -0.18 10.46
CA GLU A 11 -4.20 -0.41 9.45
C GLU A 11 -2.93 -1.01 10.09
N LEU A 12 -2.36 -2.01 9.41
CA LEU A 12 -1.04 -2.54 9.74
C LEU A 12 -0.03 -1.77 8.90
N VAL A 13 0.93 -1.14 9.56
CA VAL A 13 1.95 -0.33 8.91
C VAL A 13 3.33 -0.92 9.23
N PRO A 14 3.93 -1.70 8.33
CA PRO A 14 5.31 -2.15 8.48
C PRO A 14 6.19 -0.92 8.64
N LYS A 15 7.03 -0.90 9.68
CA LYS A 15 7.97 0.21 9.90
C LYS A 15 9.15 0.19 8.92
N THR A 16 9.18 -0.72 7.96
CA THR A 16 10.27 -0.87 7.00
C THR A 16 10.45 0.41 6.20
N ARG A 17 11.66 0.97 6.26
CA ARG A 17 11.99 2.17 5.48
C ARG A 17 12.08 1.82 4.00
N GLU A 18 11.51 2.65 3.13
CA GLU A 18 11.78 2.52 1.70
C GLU A 18 13.27 2.78 1.42
N ILE A 19 13.86 1.96 0.55
CA ILE A 19 15.32 1.96 0.29
C ILE A 19 15.83 3.34 -0.13
N ASN A 20 15.00 4.10 -0.85
CA ASN A 20 15.32 5.43 -1.34
C ASN A 20 15.69 6.40 -0.20
N PHE A 21 15.21 6.17 1.02
CA PHE A 21 15.42 7.09 2.16
C PHE A 21 16.50 6.66 3.14
N ILE A 22 17.23 5.58 2.84
CA ILE A 22 18.31 5.09 3.68
C ILE A 22 19.59 5.86 3.34
N ASN A 23 20.58 5.97 4.22
CA ASN A 23 21.83 6.69 3.94
C ASN A 23 23.10 5.81 4.05
N SER A 24 22.96 4.58 4.52
CA SER A 24 24.05 3.62 4.69
C SER A 24 23.52 2.19 4.72
N ALA A 25 24.36 1.21 4.38
CA ALA A 25 24.02 -0.18 4.65
C ALA A 25 23.78 -0.41 6.16
N PRO A 26 22.84 -1.30 6.54
CA PRO A 26 22.69 -1.70 7.92
C PRO A 26 23.85 -2.61 8.34
N ASP A 27 24.07 -2.75 9.65
CA ASP A 27 24.98 -3.74 10.19
C ASP A 27 24.58 -5.16 9.77
N ALA A 28 25.55 -6.07 9.71
CA ALA A 28 25.28 -7.45 9.31
C ALA A 28 24.21 -8.10 10.20
N GLY A 29 23.10 -8.54 9.57
CA GLY A 29 21.96 -9.11 10.27
C GLY A 29 20.91 -8.10 10.74
N TYR A 30 21.02 -6.83 10.35
CA TYR A 30 20.08 -5.75 10.67
C TYR A 30 19.40 -5.21 9.41
N PHE A 31 18.29 -4.51 9.59
CA PHE A 31 17.57 -3.77 8.55
C PHE A 31 17.08 -2.42 9.10
N TRP A 32 16.70 -1.52 8.20
CA TRP A 32 16.28 -0.16 8.57
C TRP A 32 14.78 -0.05 8.74
N ILE A 33 14.38 0.56 9.85
CA ILE A 33 13.01 0.97 10.13
C ILE A 33 12.90 2.48 10.37
N ASP A 34 11.69 3.00 10.17
CA ASP A 34 11.29 4.31 10.67
C ASP A 34 11.37 4.32 12.20
N SER A 35 12.07 5.31 12.75
CA SER A 35 12.12 5.49 14.20
C SER A 35 10.77 5.97 14.73
N SER A 36 10.50 5.77 16.02
CA SER A 36 9.29 6.30 16.64
C SER A 36 9.21 7.84 16.55
N GLN A 37 10.37 8.52 16.56
CA GLN A 37 10.46 9.97 16.38
C GLN A 37 10.05 10.40 14.97
N ASP A 38 10.49 9.69 13.93
CA ASP A 38 10.09 9.97 12.55
C ASP A 38 8.59 9.78 12.35
N LEU A 39 8.04 8.79 13.05
CA LEU A 39 6.61 8.56 13.04
C LEU A 39 5.83 9.68 13.75
N GLU A 40 6.37 10.31 14.80
CA GLU A 40 5.71 11.42 15.49
C GLU A 40 5.84 12.75 14.74
N ASP A 41 7.00 13.00 14.13
CA ASP A 41 7.36 14.24 13.43
C ASP A 41 6.81 14.33 12.00
N PHE A 42 5.94 13.40 11.59
CA PHE A 42 5.29 13.37 10.28
C PHE A 42 4.28 14.52 10.14
N SER A 43 4.79 15.75 10.15
CA SER A 43 4.10 16.96 9.76
C SER A 43 4.30 17.13 8.26
N HIS A 44 3.21 17.32 7.52
CA HIS A 44 3.20 17.55 6.07
C HIS A 44 3.81 18.90 5.67
N LEU A 45 4.84 19.39 6.37
CA LEU A 45 5.45 20.68 6.08
C LEU A 45 6.14 20.62 4.71
N PRO A 46 5.69 21.42 3.73
CA PRO A 46 6.32 21.45 2.42
C PRO A 46 7.77 21.93 2.55
N GLY A 47 8.73 21.11 2.11
CA GLY A 47 10.15 21.48 2.03
C GLY A 47 11.09 20.80 3.02
N GLU A 48 10.63 19.91 3.90
CA GLU A 48 11.54 19.06 4.66
C GLU A 48 12.23 18.05 3.74
N SER A 49 13.56 18.03 3.74
CA SER A 49 14.31 17.01 3.03
C SER A 49 14.28 15.71 3.84
N GLU A 50 13.61 14.69 3.30
CA GLU A 50 13.43 13.35 3.92
C GLU A 50 14.75 12.65 4.30
N ASN A 51 15.87 13.11 3.75
CA ASN A 51 17.23 12.65 4.05
C ASN A 51 17.69 12.92 5.50
N SER A 52 16.97 13.75 6.26
CA SER A 52 17.28 14.09 7.65
C SER A 52 16.44 13.33 8.68
N ARG A 53 15.55 12.44 8.22
CA ARG A 53 14.63 11.71 9.07
C ARG A 53 15.35 10.67 9.94
N PRO A 54 15.06 10.60 11.24
CA PRO A 54 15.71 9.64 12.15
C PRO A 54 15.27 8.21 11.82
N MET A 55 16.24 7.33 11.56
CA MET A 55 16.02 5.90 11.31
C MET A 55 16.69 5.06 12.39
N GLU A 56 16.19 3.85 12.58
CA GLU A 56 16.75 2.87 13.51
C GLU A 56 17.12 1.58 12.78
N GLN A 57 18.26 0.99 13.13
CA GLN A 57 18.59 -0.37 12.71
C GLN A 57 18.07 -1.36 13.73
N VAL A 58 17.37 -2.39 13.26
CA VAL A 58 16.86 -3.47 14.10
C VAL A 58 17.25 -4.83 13.51
N PRO A 59 17.38 -5.89 14.35
CA PRO A 59 17.73 -7.22 13.85
C PRO A 59 16.71 -7.73 12.85
N LEU A 60 17.17 -8.42 11.82
CA LEU A 60 16.31 -9.14 10.87
C LEU A 60 15.37 -10.08 11.63
N PRO A 61 14.06 -10.06 11.32
CA PRO A 61 13.10 -10.90 12.01
C PRO A 61 13.39 -12.37 11.72
N SER A 62 13.43 -13.17 12.77
CA SER A 62 13.68 -14.62 12.67
C SER A 62 12.43 -15.43 12.31
N SER A 63 11.25 -14.82 12.43
CA SER A 63 9.95 -15.42 12.15
C SER A 63 8.88 -14.33 11.96
N VAL A 64 7.72 -14.70 11.44
CA VAL A 64 6.56 -13.78 11.34
C VAL A 64 6.14 -13.25 12.71
N ASP A 65 6.19 -14.08 13.76
CA ASP A 65 5.87 -13.63 15.12
C ASP A 65 6.87 -12.59 15.64
N ASP A 66 8.15 -12.77 15.33
CA ASP A 66 9.20 -11.78 15.64
C ASP A 66 8.98 -10.47 14.86
N PHE A 67 8.56 -10.58 13.59
CA PHE A 67 8.28 -9.43 12.73
C PHE A 67 7.13 -8.55 13.24
N LYS A 68 6.17 -9.08 14.01
CA LYS A 68 5.07 -8.30 14.59
C LYS A 68 5.54 -7.14 15.48
N LYS A 69 6.76 -7.19 15.99
CA LYS A 69 7.38 -6.08 16.75
C LYS A 69 7.67 -4.85 15.89
N TYR A 70 7.78 -5.05 14.57
CA TYR A 70 8.13 -4.01 13.60
C TYR A 70 6.93 -3.59 12.74
N VAL A 71 5.72 -4.00 13.11
CA VAL A 71 4.48 -3.59 12.45
C VAL A 71 3.74 -2.65 13.41
N SER A 72 3.63 -1.38 13.05
CA SER A 72 2.83 -0.38 13.75
C SER A 72 1.34 -0.60 13.50
N ILE A 73 0.54 -0.15 14.46
CA ILE A 73 -0.92 -0.11 14.33
C ILE A 73 -1.37 1.35 14.22
N ASP A 74 -2.03 1.67 13.11
CA ASP A 74 -2.67 2.95 12.91
C ASP A 74 -4.19 2.79 12.98
N LYS A 75 -4.84 3.72 13.66
CA LYS A 75 -6.29 3.86 13.68
C LYS A 75 -6.68 4.78 12.55
N VAL A 76 -7.59 4.34 11.68
CA VAL A 76 -8.12 5.18 10.61
C VAL A 76 -9.56 5.55 10.98
N ASP A 77 -9.84 6.84 11.03
CA ASP A 77 -11.20 7.32 11.28
C ASP A 77 -12.04 7.31 9.99
N VAL A 78 -13.32 7.69 10.12
CA VAL A 78 -14.27 7.74 8.99
C VAL A 78 -13.90 8.78 7.91
N SER A 79 -13.00 9.71 8.23
CA SER A 79 -12.44 10.70 7.31
C SER A 79 -11.15 10.21 6.65
N GLY A 80 -10.69 8.99 6.96
CA GLY A 80 -9.45 8.45 6.41
C GLY A 80 -8.20 9.01 7.07
N PHE A 81 -8.34 9.79 8.16
CA PHE A 81 -7.20 10.31 8.88
C PHE A 81 -6.56 9.20 9.73
N ARG A 82 -5.26 9.04 9.58
CA ARG A 82 -4.47 8.04 10.30
C ARG A 82 -4.00 8.61 11.64
N GLN A 83 -4.38 7.95 12.71
CA GLN A 83 -3.92 8.24 14.06
C GLN A 83 -3.05 7.08 14.56
N LYS A 84 -1.77 7.38 14.82
CA LYS A 84 -0.84 6.39 15.38
C LYS A 84 -1.28 5.98 16.78
N THR A 85 -1.28 4.67 17.04
CA THR A 85 -1.66 4.13 18.36
C THR A 85 -0.48 4.06 19.34
N GLY A 86 0.76 4.21 18.83
CA GLY A 86 1.99 3.93 19.59
C GLY A 86 2.21 2.44 19.88
N CYS A 87 1.31 1.56 19.44
CA CYS A 87 1.41 0.12 19.63
C CYS A 87 2.00 -0.56 18.41
N THR A 88 2.64 -1.70 18.66
CA THR A 88 3.03 -2.67 17.64
C THR A 88 1.98 -3.78 17.56
N LEU A 89 1.99 -4.54 16.48
CA LEU A 89 1.11 -5.71 16.32
C LEU A 89 1.29 -6.75 17.43
N ASP A 90 2.51 -6.87 17.98
CA ASP A 90 2.81 -7.76 19.12
C ASP A 90 2.18 -7.29 20.45
N THR A 91 1.99 -5.98 20.61
CA THR A 91 1.51 -5.37 21.86
C THR A 91 0.04 -4.92 21.79
N PHE A 92 -0.56 -4.94 20.61
CA PHE A 92 -1.93 -4.49 20.37
C PHE A 92 -2.96 -5.63 20.49
N PRO A 93 -4.15 -5.39 21.07
CA PRO A 93 -4.60 -4.14 21.66
C PRO A 93 -4.24 -4.04 23.15
N PRO A 94 -3.84 -2.85 23.64
CA PRO A 94 -3.66 -2.66 25.08
C PRO A 94 -4.98 -2.85 25.86
N SER A 95 -4.87 -2.97 27.17
CA SER A 95 -6.04 -3.13 28.05
C SER A 95 -7.01 -1.96 27.86
N ASN A 96 -8.30 -2.26 27.69
CA ASN A 96 -9.39 -1.29 27.48
C ASN A 96 -9.30 -0.43 26.20
N PHE A 97 -8.38 -0.71 25.27
CA PHE A 97 -8.30 0.05 24.01
C PHE A 97 -9.46 -0.25 23.06
N LEU A 98 -9.76 -1.54 22.89
CA LEU A 98 -10.91 -2.01 22.11
C LEU A 98 -12.05 -2.44 23.03
N SER A 99 -13.29 -2.18 22.60
CA SER A 99 -14.48 -2.76 23.22
C SER A 99 -14.44 -4.29 23.15
N PRO A 100 -15.21 -5.03 23.97
CA PRO A 100 -15.23 -6.50 23.88
C PRO A 100 -15.60 -7.04 22.50
N ALA A 101 -16.51 -6.36 21.78
CA ALA A 101 -16.91 -6.73 20.42
C ALA A 101 -15.76 -6.50 19.42
N ASP A 102 -15.16 -5.31 19.46
CA ASP A 102 -14.03 -4.96 18.59
C ASP A 102 -12.81 -5.83 18.85
N ARG A 103 -12.53 -6.17 20.12
CA ARG A 103 -11.41 -7.04 20.50
C ARG A 103 -11.59 -8.45 19.94
N LYS A 104 -12.83 -8.95 19.91
CA LYS A 104 -13.15 -10.25 19.32
C LYS A 104 -12.90 -10.21 17.82
N GLU A 105 -13.49 -9.23 17.13
CA GLU A 105 -13.35 -9.05 15.68
C GLU A 105 -11.87 -8.93 15.28
N TRP A 106 -11.13 -8.04 15.95
CA TRP A 106 -9.69 -7.88 15.78
C TRP A 106 -8.93 -9.21 15.94
N GLY A 107 -9.26 -9.96 17.00
CA GLY A 107 -8.60 -11.22 17.32
C GLY A 107 -8.88 -12.34 16.31
N GLU A 108 -10.04 -12.31 15.64
CA GLU A 108 -10.39 -13.23 14.55
C GLU A 108 -9.68 -12.81 13.26
N TRP A 109 -9.76 -11.53 12.89
CA TRP A 109 -9.13 -10.98 11.69
C TRP A 109 -7.60 -11.14 11.69
N VAL A 110 -6.91 -10.79 12.79
CA VAL A 110 -5.45 -10.82 12.86
C VAL A 110 -4.88 -12.24 12.76
N LYS A 111 -5.70 -13.26 13.07
CA LYS A 111 -5.35 -14.68 12.97
C LYS A 111 -5.76 -15.29 11.62
N SER A 112 -6.42 -14.51 10.76
CA SER A 112 -6.84 -14.98 9.46
C SER A 112 -5.65 -15.29 8.56
N GLU A 113 -5.83 -16.24 7.65
CA GLU A 113 -4.78 -16.64 6.72
C GLU A 113 -4.31 -15.51 5.80
N PRO A 114 -5.18 -14.62 5.26
CA PRO A 114 -4.74 -13.45 4.50
C PRO A 114 -3.81 -12.52 5.28
N VAL A 115 -4.10 -12.27 6.57
CA VAL A 115 -3.22 -11.43 7.40
C VAL A 115 -1.89 -12.12 7.68
N GLY A 116 -1.90 -13.43 7.91
CA GLY A 116 -0.67 -14.22 8.02
C GLY A 116 0.21 -14.08 6.77
N LEU A 117 -0.38 -14.24 5.58
CA LEU A 117 0.32 -14.08 4.31
C LEU A 117 0.82 -12.65 4.07
N TYR A 118 0.04 -11.63 4.43
CA TYR A 118 0.47 -10.23 4.41
C TYR A 118 1.76 -10.04 5.22
N LEU A 119 1.80 -10.56 6.45
CA LEU A 119 2.99 -10.44 7.30
C LEU A 119 4.19 -11.21 6.73
N GLU A 120 3.97 -12.39 6.14
CA GLU A 120 5.03 -13.13 5.44
C GLU A 120 5.63 -12.29 4.29
N ILE A 121 4.79 -11.67 3.46
CA ILE A 121 5.22 -10.83 2.33
C ILE A 121 6.04 -9.63 2.81
N LYS A 122 5.52 -8.88 3.79
CA LYS A 122 6.20 -7.68 4.33
C LYS A 122 7.49 -8.04 5.09
N MET A 123 7.55 -9.22 5.70
CA MET A 123 8.79 -9.74 6.25
C MET A 123 9.82 -10.07 5.14
N GLU A 124 9.39 -10.67 4.01
CA GLU A 124 10.26 -10.93 2.86
C GLU A 124 10.85 -9.63 2.26
N GLU A 125 10.07 -8.54 2.23
CA GLU A 125 10.56 -7.22 1.82
C GLU A 125 11.71 -6.69 2.69
N CYS A 126 11.75 -7.04 3.98
CA CYS A 126 12.87 -6.70 4.87
C CYS A 126 14.16 -7.39 4.42
N PHE A 127 14.07 -8.66 4.04
CA PHE A 127 15.23 -9.41 3.56
C PHE A 127 15.70 -8.88 2.21
N ASP A 128 14.77 -8.53 1.33
CA ASP A 128 15.08 -7.89 0.06
C ASP A 128 15.78 -6.54 0.29
N GLN A 129 15.33 -5.72 1.25
CA GLN A 129 15.98 -4.45 1.63
C GLN A 129 17.47 -4.66 1.97
N VAL A 130 17.78 -5.63 2.82
CA VAL A 130 19.15 -5.95 3.23
C VAL A 130 19.97 -6.50 2.06
N GLU A 131 19.40 -7.40 1.24
CA GLU A 131 20.07 -7.91 0.04
C GLU A 131 20.45 -6.75 -0.90
N TYR A 132 19.55 -5.80 -1.13
CA TYR A 132 19.82 -4.66 -2.00
C TYR A 132 20.92 -3.75 -1.45
N LEU A 133 20.86 -3.40 -0.17
CA LEU A 133 21.85 -2.50 0.43
C LEU A 133 23.25 -3.11 0.42
N ASN A 134 23.37 -4.42 0.65
CA ASN A 134 24.64 -5.13 0.52
C ASN A 134 25.18 -5.10 -0.92
N ARG A 135 24.31 -5.30 -1.92
CA ARG A 135 24.71 -5.22 -3.34
C ARG A 135 25.14 -3.82 -3.73
N LEU A 136 24.44 -2.80 -3.24
CA LEU A 136 24.78 -1.39 -3.44
C LEU A 136 26.17 -1.10 -2.87
N GLU A 137 26.47 -1.52 -1.64
CA GLU A 137 27.77 -1.31 -1.01
C GLU A 137 28.93 -1.96 -1.78
N VAL A 138 28.73 -3.19 -2.28
CA VAL A 138 29.72 -3.88 -3.12
C VAL A 138 29.95 -3.11 -4.43
N TRP A 139 28.88 -2.64 -5.07
CA TRP A 139 28.96 -1.84 -6.29
C TRP A 139 29.70 -0.52 -6.05
N GLU A 140 29.41 0.19 -4.97
CA GLU A 140 30.08 1.43 -4.58
C GLU A 140 31.57 1.23 -4.28
N SER A 141 31.92 0.12 -3.65
CA SER A 141 33.31 -0.25 -3.35
C SER A 141 34.14 -0.50 -4.62
N GLY A 142 33.50 -0.90 -5.71
CA GLY A 142 34.12 -1.11 -7.01
C GLY A 142 34.37 0.17 -7.84
N ARG A 143 33.78 1.33 -7.46
CA ARG A 143 33.93 2.59 -8.20
C ARG A 143 35.29 3.25 -7.92
N THR A 144 36.09 3.47 -8.96
CA THR A 144 37.35 4.23 -8.91
C THR A 144 37.13 5.71 -9.24
N GLY A 145 38.02 6.59 -8.75
CA GLY A 145 37.77 8.02 -8.49
C GLY A 145 37.35 8.91 -9.66
N THR A 146 36.72 10.04 -9.27
CA THR A 146 35.92 11.08 -9.96
C THR A 146 34.40 10.89 -10.00
N GLU A 147 33.90 9.67 -9.84
CA GLU A 147 32.45 9.38 -9.75
C GLU A 147 31.89 9.39 -8.32
N LYS A 148 32.73 9.53 -7.30
CA LYS A 148 32.33 9.73 -5.90
C LYS A 148 31.92 11.19 -5.64
N GLU A 149 31.06 11.74 -6.48
CA GLU A 149 30.37 12.98 -6.07
C GLU A 149 29.52 12.68 -4.83
N PRO A 150 29.37 13.66 -3.91
CA PRO A 150 28.47 13.54 -2.78
C PRO A 150 27.03 13.64 -3.28
N SER A 151 26.56 12.60 -3.97
CA SER A 151 25.17 12.45 -4.34
C SER A 151 24.42 11.77 -3.17
N SER A 152 23.17 12.18 -2.94
CA SER A 152 22.30 11.54 -1.94
C SER A 152 22.20 10.04 -2.20
N LEU A 153 21.94 9.21 -1.17
CA LEU A 153 21.77 7.77 -1.40
C LEU A 153 20.66 7.50 -2.43
N VAL A 154 19.57 8.28 -2.45
CA VAL A 154 18.55 8.23 -3.52
C VAL A 154 19.20 8.22 -4.91
N LYS A 155 20.06 9.21 -5.19
CA LYS A 155 20.74 9.30 -6.49
C LYS A 155 21.73 8.15 -6.72
N ARG A 156 22.41 7.69 -5.66
CA ARG A 156 23.31 6.53 -5.75
C ARG A 156 22.54 5.24 -6.02
N PHE A 157 21.36 5.10 -5.45
CA PHE A 157 20.45 3.99 -5.61
C PHE A 157 19.83 3.98 -7.01
N ASP A 158 19.32 5.12 -7.48
CA ASP A 158 18.83 5.28 -8.85
C ASP A 158 19.92 4.91 -9.86
N LEU A 159 21.14 5.45 -9.68
CA LEU A 159 22.30 5.10 -10.49
C LEU A 159 22.64 3.60 -10.42
N PHE A 160 22.57 2.99 -9.24
CA PHE A 160 22.80 1.55 -9.10
C PHE A 160 21.77 0.73 -9.89
N LEU A 161 20.48 1.09 -9.82
CA LEU A 161 19.42 0.41 -10.57
C LEU A 161 19.53 0.64 -12.09
N GLU A 162 19.97 1.82 -12.52
CA GLU A 162 20.23 2.14 -13.92
C GLU A 162 21.43 1.36 -14.48
N ASN A 163 22.46 1.16 -13.65
CA ASN A 163 23.70 0.47 -14.02
C ASN A 163 23.68 -1.04 -13.69
N GLU A 164 22.57 -1.56 -13.17
CA GLU A 164 22.46 -2.99 -12.87
C GLU A 164 22.58 -3.81 -14.16
N PRO A 165 23.45 -4.85 -14.20
CA PRO A 165 23.60 -5.69 -15.37
C PRO A 165 22.24 -6.25 -15.84
N PRO A 166 21.94 -6.26 -17.15
CA PRO A 166 20.64 -6.71 -17.66
C PRO A 166 20.22 -8.11 -17.17
N ASP A 167 21.19 -9.02 -17.01
CA ASP A 167 20.93 -10.36 -16.48
C ASP A 167 20.52 -10.34 -15.00
N GLU A 168 21.08 -9.47 -14.18
CA GLU A 168 20.71 -9.32 -12.77
C GLU A 168 19.34 -8.65 -12.63
N LYS A 169 19.07 -7.61 -13.44
CA LYS A 169 17.75 -6.99 -13.51
C LYS A 169 16.68 -8.00 -13.91
N ARG A 170 16.97 -8.87 -14.89
CA ARG A 170 16.09 -9.97 -15.31
C ARG A 170 15.88 -10.98 -14.18
N LYS A 171 16.94 -11.45 -13.52
CA LYS A 171 16.84 -12.39 -12.39
C LYS A 171 15.99 -11.84 -11.25
N ARG A 172 16.16 -10.56 -10.89
CA ARG A 172 15.33 -9.90 -9.87
C ARG A 172 13.86 -9.92 -10.28
N HIS A 173 13.57 -9.47 -11.50
CA HIS A 173 12.19 -9.44 -11.99
C HIS A 173 11.58 -10.85 -11.99
N GLU A 174 12.28 -11.85 -12.51
CA GLU A 174 11.84 -13.26 -12.49
C GLU A 174 11.60 -13.80 -11.07
N ARG A 175 12.45 -13.45 -10.10
CA ARG A 175 12.28 -13.82 -8.70
C ARG A 175 11.02 -13.21 -8.12
N ASN A 176 10.81 -11.91 -8.31
CA ASN A 176 9.64 -11.20 -7.79
C ASN A 176 8.35 -11.73 -8.42
N THR A 177 8.33 -11.90 -9.74
CA THR A 177 7.19 -12.49 -10.46
C THR A 177 6.89 -13.91 -9.99
N ARG A 178 7.92 -14.75 -9.76
CA ARG A 178 7.73 -16.11 -9.25
C ARG A 178 7.13 -16.12 -7.84
N ARG A 179 7.60 -15.24 -6.94
CA ARG A 179 7.03 -15.09 -5.59
C ARG A 179 5.56 -14.66 -5.67
N ALA A 180 5.26 -13.63 -6.46
CA ALA A 180 3.90 -13.13 -6.63
C ALA A 180 2.94 -14.20 -7.18
N LEU A 181 3.37 -14.99 -8.17
CA LEU A 181 2.58 -16.12 -8.68
C LEU A 181 2.27 -17.17 -7.60
N LYS A 182 3.26 -17.50 -6.75
CA LYS A 182 3.07 -18.41 -5.61
C LYS A 182 2.06 -17.85 -4.61
N TYR A 183 2.08 -16.54 -4.36
CA TYR A 183 1.12 -15.89 -3.47
C TYR A 183 -0.28 -15.85 -4.07
N ILE A 184 -0.43 -15.59 -5.37
CA ILE A 184 -1.72 -15.69 -6.08
C ILE A 184 -2.27 -17.11 -5.96
N GLU A 185 -1.46 -18.14 -6.20
CA GLU A 185 -1.88 -19.54 -6.05
C GLU A 185 -2.39 -19.82 -4.63
N ARG A 186 -1.65 -19.39 -3.60
CA ARG A 186 -2.05 -19.57 -2.21
C ARG A 186 -3.34 -18.80 -1.88
N LEU A 187 -3.44 -17.52 -2.25
CA LEU A 187 -4.61 -16.67 -2.04
C LEU A 187 -5.86 -17.28 -2.69
N THR A 188 -5.76 -17.69 -3.96
CA THR A 188 -6.90 -18.25 -4.71
C THR A 188 -7.36 -19.61 -4.19
N ALA A 189 -6.51 -20.34 -3.48
CA ALA A 189 -6.87 -21.57 -2.79
C ALA A 189 -7.56 -21.34 -1.42
N MET A 190 -7.53 -20.13 -0.87
CA MET A 190 -8.11 -19.82 0.45
C MET A 190 -9.65 -19.81 0.39
N ASP A 191 -10.26 -20.35 1.44
CA ASP A 191 -11.68 -20.17 1.73
C ASP A 191 -11.84 -19.12 2.83
N VAL A 192 -11.98 -17.86 2.42
CA VAL A 192 -12.02 -16.71 3.34
C VAL A 192 -13.48 -16.34 3.62
N ILE A 193 -13.94 -16.66 4.84
CA ILE A 193 -15.33 -16.41 5.27
C ILE A 193 -15.47 -15.06 5.97
N ASP A 194 -14.46 -14.67 6.76
CA ASP A 194 -14.48 -13.42 7.54
C ASP A 194 -14.48 -12.19 6.60
N PRO A 195 -15.49 -11.29 6.68
CA PRO A 195 -15.59 -10.14 5.79
C PRO A 195 -14.38 -9.21 5.82
N ASN A 196 -13.76 -9.04 6.99
CA ASN A 196 -12.58 -8.20 7.14
C ASN A 196 -11.34 -8.85 6.49
N ALA A 197 -11.18 -10.17 6.62
CA ALA A 197 -10.13 -10.92 5.97
C ALA A 197 -10.32 -10.97 4.44
N GLN A 198 -11.57 -10.96 3.95
CA GLN A 198 -11.87 -10.87 2.52
C GLN A 198 -11.36 -9.56 1.92
N ILE A 199 -11.44 -8.43 2.65
CA ILE A 199 -10.87 -7.15 2.20
C ILE A 199 -9.34 -7.29 2.06
N THR A 200 -8.66 -7.78 3.10
CA THR A 200 -7.20 -8.01 3.06
C THR A 200 -6.82 -8.96 1.92
N TRP A 201 -7.62 -9.99 1.68
CA TRP A 201 -7.42 -10.93 0.58
C TRP A 201 -7.50 -10.26 -0.80
N VAL A 202 -8.47 -9.35 -1.01
CA VAL A 202 -8.57 -8.57 -2.26
C VAL A 202 -7.35 -7.67 -2.42
N ASP A 203 -6.99 -6.91 -1.37
CA ASP A 203 -5.86 -5.98 -1.40
C ASP A 203 -4.57 -6.70 -1.80
N LEU A 204 -4.29 -7.86 -1.16
CA LEU A 204 -3.14 -8.69 -1.49
C LEU A 204 -3.16 -9.21 -2.92
N LEU A 205 -4.31 -9.68 -3.41
CA LEU A 205 -4.42 -10.16 -4.79
C LEU A 205 -4.11 -9.06 -5.80
N LEU A 206 -4.65 -7.85 -5.59
CA LEU A 206 -4.40 -6.72 -6.47
C LEU A 206 -2.91 -6.35 -6.48
N GLU A 207 -2.25 -6.33 -5.33
CA GLU A 207 -0.79 -6.11 -5.22
C GLU A 207 -0.01 -7.16 -6.03
N GLN A 208 -0.41 -8.43 -5.98
CA GLN A 208 0.28 -9.47 -6.76
C GLN A 208 -0.02 -9.40 -8.25
N TYR A 209 -1.22 -8.97 -8.65
CA TYR A 209 -1.56 -8.77 -10.05
C TYR A 209 -0.82 -7.59 -10.67
N GLU A 210 -0.49 -6.55 -9.90
CA GLU A 210 0.42 -5.50 -10.33
C GLU A 210 1.80 -6.06 -10.63
N ILE A 211 2.38 -6.85 -9.73
CA ILE A 211 3.73 -7.40 -9.92
C ILE A 211 3.79 -8.32 -11.16
N THR A 212 2.75 -9.12 -11.37
CA THR A 212 2.69 -10.12 -12.45
C THR A 212 2.09 -9.59 -13.75
N GLN A 213 1.44 -8.42 -13.71
CA GLN A 213 0.67 -7.83 -14.81
C GLN A 213 -0.44 -8.76 -15.34
N THR A 214 -1.01 -9.63 -14.49
CA THR A 214 -2.05 -10.60 -14.88
C THR A 214 -3.47 -10.15 -14.50
N TRP A 215 -3.82 -8.89 -14.77
CA TRP A 215 -5.10 -8.27 -14.41
C TRP A 215 -6.34 -9.03 -14.91
N HIS A 216 -6.27 -9.64 -16.09
CA HIS A 216 -7.35 -10.45 -16.64
C HIS A 216 -7.69 -11.66 -15.75
N THR A 217 -6.70 -12.24 -15.08
CA THR A 217 -6.92 -13.34 -14.13
C THR A 217 -7.67 -12.82 -12.89
N GLY A 218 -7.29 -11.64 -12.40
CA GLY A 218 -7.98 -10.96 -11.31
C GLY A 218 -9.42 -10.62 -11.64
N GLU A 219 -9.70 -10.12 -12.84
CA GLU A 219 -11.06 -9.86 -13.34
C GLU A 219 -11.95 -11.12 -13.24
N ILE A 220 -11.47 -12.27 -13.71
CA ILE A 220 -12.24 -13.53 -13.69
C ILE A 220 -12.51 -13.96 -12.25
N ILE A 221 -11.50 -13.93 -11.39
CA ILE A 221 -11.60 -14.42 -10.01
C ILE A 221 -12.50 -13.51 -9.18
N LEU A 222 -12.29 -12.19 -9.23
CA LEU A 222 -13.03 -11.23 -8.43
C LEU A 222 -14.47 -11.08 -8.90
N SER A 223 -14.74 -11.12 -10.22
CA SER A 223 -16.12 -11.12 -10.72
C SER A 223 -16.90 -12.36 -10.29
N ARG A 224 -16.24 -13.53 -10.23
CA ARG A 224 -16.88 -14.75 -9.71
C ARG A 224 -17.18 -14.62 -8.22
N ARG A 225 -16.21 -14.20 -7.40
CA ARG A 225 -16.40 -14.02 -5.95
C ARG A 225 -17.50 -13.01 -5.64
N TRP A 226 -17.56 -11.91 -6.40
CA TRP A 226 -18.63 -10.93 -6.27
C TRP A 226 -20.01 -11.51 -6.59
N LYS A 227 -20.13 -12.36 -7.63
CA LYS A 227 -21.41 -13.05 -7.92
C LYS A 227 -21.82 -14.03 -6.83
N GLU A 228 -20.85 -14.67 -6.17
CA GLU A 228 -21.09 -15.60 -5.06
C GLU A 228 -21.47 -14.87 -3.76
N CYS A 229 -20.93 -13.66 -3.54
CA CYS A 229 -21.15 -12.84 -2.35
C CYS A 229 -21.32 -11.35 -2.74
N PRO A 230 -22.50 -10.94 -3.26
CA PRO A 230 -22.73 -9.59 -3.77
C PRO A 230 -22.66 -8.47 -2.71
N GLU A 231 -22.87 -8.83 -1.45
CA GLU A 231 -22.79 -7.94 -0.29
C GLU A 231 -21.36 -7.54 0.08
N GLN A 232 -20.37 -8.35 -0.31
CA GLN A 232 -18.96 -8.03 -0.11
C GLN A 232 -18.47 -7.09 -1.21
N LEU A 233 -18.60 -5.78 -0.95
CA LEU A 233 -18.27 -4.72 -1.90
C LEU A 233 -16.80 -4.72 -2.31
N ALA A 234 -15.88 -5.24 -1.47
CA ALA A 234 -14.47 -5.34 -1.81
C ALA A 234 -14.22 -6.18 -3.07
N TYR A 235 -15.01 -7.23 -3.31
CA TYR A 235 -14.89 -8.03 -4.54
C TYR A 235 -15.30 -7.24 -5.78
N HIS A 236 -16.38 -6.46 -5.68
CA HIS A 236 -16.82 -5.59 -6.78
C HIS A 236 -15.77 -4.52 -7.06
N ILE A 237 -15.29 -3.82 -6.03
CA ILE A 237 -14.25 -2.79 -6.16
C ILE A 237 -12.98 -3.38 -6.77
N GLY A 238 -12.52 -4.54 -6.29
CA GLY A 238 -11.34 -5.20 -6.83
C GLY A 238 -11.51 -5.63 -8.30
N TYR A 239 -12.69 -6.14 -8.66
CA TYR A 239 -13.03 -6.42 -10.06
C TYR A 239 -12.93 -5.17 -10.93
N LEU A 240 -13.52 -4.06 -10.49
CA LEU A 240 -13.48 -2.79 -11.23
C LEU A 240 -12.04 -2.24 -11.35
N LYS A 241 -11.22 -2.37 -10.30
CA LYS A 241 -9.77 -2.06 -10.34
C LYS A 241 -9.04 -2.91 -11.40
N CYS A 242 -9.34 -4.21 -11.48
CA CYS A 242 -8.77 -5.07 -12.53
C CYS A 242 -9.21 -4.67 -13.96
N LEU A 243 -10.45 -4.21 -14.15
CA LEU A 243 -10.89 -3.68 -15.45
C LEU A 243 -10.21 -2.34 -15.78
N PHE A 244 -10.02 -1.50 -14.77
CA PHE A 244 -9.38 -0.21 -14.88
C PHE A 244 -7.93 -0.36 -15.37
N GLU A 245 -7.16 -1.26 -14.77
CA GLU A 245 -5.77 -1.55 -15.19
C GLU A 245 -5.69 -2.17 -16.59
N GLN A 246 -6.74 -2.87 -17.02
CA GLN A 246 -6.90 -3.34 -18.41
C GLN A 246 -7.35 -2.24 -19.38
N LYS A 247 -7.50 -0.99 -18.91
CA LYS A 247 -7.95 0.17 -19.68
C LYS A 247 -9.36 0.03 -20.26
N LYS A 248 -10.21 -0.80 -19.63
CA LYS A 248 -11.63 -0.97 -20.01
C LYS A 248 -12.50 0.14 -19.42
N TYR A 249 -12.10 1.39 -19.59
CA TYR A 249 -12.64 2.54 -18.86
C TYR A 249 -14.15 2.74 -19.03
N THR A 250 -14.69 2.51 -20.23
CA THR A 250 -16.15 2.66 -20.48
C THR A 250 -16.98 1.67 -19.66
N GLU A 251 -16.49 0.44 -19.48
CA GLU A 251 -17.15 -0.57 -18.66
C GLU A 251 -17.07 -0.17 -17.19
N VAL A 252 -15.87 0.24 -16.73
CA VAL A 252 -15.64 0.65 -15.34
C VAL A 252 -16.49 1.86 -14.99
N GLU A 253 -16.54 2.89 -15.85
CA GLU A 253 -17.29 4.12 -15.62
C GLU A 253 -18.78 3.82 -15.42
N LYS A 254 -19.37 3.03 -16.32
CA LYS A 254 -20.79 2.65 -16.27
C LYS A 254 -21.12 1.94 -14.96
N ASP A 255 -20.36 0.89 -14.62
CA ASP A 255 -20.62 0.07 -13.44
C ASP A 255 -20.33 0.85 -12.14
N THR A 256 -19.32 1.73 -12.15
CA THR A 256 -18.99 2.60 -11.00
C THR A 256 -20.08 3.64 -10.77
N TRP A 257 -20.66 4.24 -11.82
CA TRP A 257 -21.80 5.14 -11.68
C TRP A 257 -23.03 4.47 -11.06
N GLU A 258 -23.29 3.21 -11.41
CA GLU A 258 -24.36 2.42 -10.79
C GLU A 258 -24.04 2.14 -9.31
N ALA A 259 -22.80 1.76 -9.01
CA ALA A 259 -22.34 1.52 -7.66
C ALA A 259 -22.44 2.78 -6.77
N VAL A 260 -22.05 3.95 -7.27
CA VAL A 260 -22.16 5.23 -6.57
C VAL A 260 -23.61 5.59 -6.26
N LYS A 261 -24.55 5.29 -7.16
CA LYS A 261 -25.99 5.51 -6.91
C LYS A 261 -26.51 4.60 -5.80
N GLN A 262 -26.04 3.36 -5.76
CA GLN A 262 -26.49 2.36 -4.78
C GLN A 262 -25.80 2.52 -3.41
N TYR A 263 -24.51 2.88 -3.41
CA TYR A 263 -23.65 2.98 -2.24
C TYR A 263 -22.95 4.35 -2.19
N PRO A 264 -23.70 5.46 -2.10
CA PRO A 264 -23.12 6.80 -2.19
C PRO A 264 -22.13 7.13 -1.07
N GLN A 265 -22.16 6.39 0.05
CA GLN A 265 -21.25 6.56 1.18
C GLN A 265 -19.93 5.79 1.01
N ASN A 266 -19.83 4.90 0.03
CA ASN A 266 -18.60 4.16 -0.22
C ASN A 266 -17.66 5.00 -1.10
N ILE A 267 -16.65 5.58 -0.45
CA ILE A 267 -15.71 6.51 -1.09
C ILE A 267 -14.82 5.83 -2.13
N GLU A 268 -14.57 4.52 -2.06
CA GLU A 268 -13.74 3.83 -3.04
C GLU A 268 -14.35 3.85 -4.45
N TYR A 269 -15.69 3.80 -4.57
CA TYR A 269 -16.33 3.95 -5.88
C TYR A 269 -16.17 5.37 -6.43
N TRP A 270 -16.27 6.39 -5.57
CA TRP A 270 -16.02 7.77 -5.96
C TRP A 270 -14.57 7.97 -6.41
N GLN A 271 -13.61 7.42 -5.67
CA GLN A 271 -12.19 7.47 -6.02
C GLN A 271 -11.94 6.84 -7.38
N LEU A 272 -12.48 5.64 -7.62
CA LEU A 272 -12.30 4.96 -8.91
C LEU A 272 -12.87 5.79 -10.06
N LEU A 273 -14.05 6.38 -9.86
CA LEU A 273 -14.66 7.26 -10.86
C LEU A 273 -13.74 8.46 -11.15
N ILE A 274 -13.29 9.18 -10.11
CA ILE A 274 -12.38 10.32 -10.26
C ILE A 274 -11.11 9.90 -11.00
N SER A 275 -10.51 8.76 -10.65
CA SER A 275 -9.33 8.23 -11.33
C SER A 275 -9.59 8.00 -12.82
N ILE A 276 -10.73 7.43 -13.23
CA ILE A 276 -11.07 7.27 -14.65
C ILE A 276 -11.01 8.61 -15.39
N PHE A 277 -11.66 9.64 -14.86
CA PHE A 277 -11.70 10.95 -15.50
C PHE A 277 -10.32 11.63 -15.53
N ILE A 278 -9.52 11.51 -14.45
CA ILE A 278 -8.12 11.98 -14.44
C ILE A 278 -7.30 11.28 -15.53
N PHE A 279 -7.38 9.95 -15.64
CA PHE A 279 -6.62 9.18 -16.64
C PHE A 279 -7.06 9.48 -18.08
N GLN A 280 -8.33 9.83 -18.28
CA GLN A 280 -8.87 10.30 -19.56
C GLN A 280 -8.58 11.80 -19.82
N GLN A 281 -7.93 12.50 -18.89
CA GLN A 281 -7.63 13.93 -18.94
C GLN A 281 -8.87 14.83 -18.98
N LEU A 282 -9.99 14.33 -18.45
CA LEU A 282 -11.26 15.04 -18.31
C LEU A 282 -11.28 15.72 -16.92
N TYR A 283 -10.42 16.73 -16.75
CA TYR A 283 -10.17 17.34 -15.44
C TYR A 283 -11.34 18.17 -14.91
N GLU A 284 -12.13 18.82 -15.78
CA GLU A 284 -13.31 19.58 -15.36
C GLU A 284 -14.40 18.65 -14.79
N GLU A 285 -14.62 17.52 -15.43
CA GLU A 285 -15.54 16.48 -14.96
C GLU A 285 -15.02 15.83 -13.68
N ALA A 286 -13.72 15.50 -13.62
CA ALA A 286 -13.08 15.00 -12.41
C ALA A 286 -13.26 15.96 -11.23
N LEU A 287 -13.13 17.27 -11.46
CA LEU A 287 -13.32 18.32 -10.45
C LEU A 287 -14.77 18.34 -9.92
N GLN A 288 -15.75 18.19 -10.80
CA GLN A 288 -17.16 18.12 -10.40
C GLN A 288 -17.45 16.87 -9.56
N ILE A 289 -16.87 15.73 -9.93
CA ILE A 289 -17.06 14.46 -9.24
C ILE A 289 -16.40 14.49 -7.87
N VAL A 290 -15.15 14.96 -7.75
CA VAL A 290 -14.47 15.07 -6.45
C VAL A 290 -15.18 16.05 -5.51
N THR A 291 -15.70 17.16 -6.04
CA THR A 291 -16.51 18.11 -5.26
C THR A 291 -17.80 17.45 -4.74
N SER A 292 -18.45 16.63 -5.56
CA SER A 292 -19.65 15.88 -5.16
C SER A 292 -19.34 14.83 -4.10
N ALA A 293 -18.22 14.13 -4.22
CA ALA A 293 -17.76 13.15 -3.23
C ALA A 293 -17.39 13.83 -1.90
N LEU A 294 -16.74 14.99 -1.94
CA LEU A 294 -16.42 15.80 -0.75
C LEU A 294 -17.69 16.38 -0.09
N ALA A 295 -18.77 16.64 -0.84
CA ALA A 295 -20.04 17.01 -0.23
C ALA A 295 -20.62 15.89 0.66
N ILE A 296 -20.26 14.64 0.39
CA ILE A 296 -20.65 13.46 1.19
C ILE A 296 -19.69 13.25 2.36
N ASN A 297 -18.37 13.33 2.11
CA ASN A 297 -17.34 13.20 3.13
C ASN A 297 -16.29 14.32 2.99
N SER A 298 -16.59 15.46 3.60
CA SER A 298 -15.86 16.73 3.41
C SER A 298 -14.42 16.73 3.91
N ASN A 299 -14.09 15.82 4.83
CA ASN A 299 -12.76 15.71 5.41
C ASN A 299 -12.03 14.45 4.92
N ASN A 300 -12.52 13.79 3.85
CA ASN A 300 -11.86 12.60 3.35
C ASN A 300 -10.48 12.94 2.77
N GLN A 301 -9.40 12.47 3.40
CA GLN A 301 -8.04 12.85 2.99
C GLN A 301 -7.73 12.47 1.54
N VAL A 302 -8.14 11.28 1.11
CA VAL A 302 -7.88 10.81 -0.27
C VAL A 302 -8.59 11.68 -1.30
N LEU A 303 -9.84 12.11 -1.02
CA LEU A 303 -10.56 13.01 -1.91
C LEU A 303 -9.92 14.41 -1.94
N LEU A 304 -9.40 14.90 -0.82
CA LEU A 304 -8.66 16.17 -0.76
C LEU A 304 -7.36 16.10 -1.57
N ASP A 305 -6.63 14.98 -1.50
CA ASP A 305 -5.41 14.76 -2.27
C ASP A 305 -5.71 14.70 -3.79
N LEU A 306 -6.80 14.03 -4.18
CA LEU A 306 -7.27 13.99 -5.57
C LEU A 306 -7.69 15.39 -6.07
N LEU A 307 -8.40 16.16 -5.24
CA LEU A 307 -8.76 17.54 -5.56
C LEU A 307 -7.50 18.39 -5.81
N TYR A 308 -6.53 18.33 -4.90
CA TYR A 308 -5.25 19.03 -5.05
C TYR A 308 -4.51 18.61 -6.33
N GLN A 309 -4.50 17.33 -6.66
CA GLN A 309 -3.91 16.82 -7.91
C GLN A 309 -4.60 17.44 -9.14
N ILE A 310 -5.93 17.46 -9.17
CA ILE A 310 -6.72 18.01 -10.27
C ILE A 310 -6.44 19.52 -10.44
N GLU A 311 -6.53 20.28 -9.35
CA GLU A 311 -6.30 21.74 -9.34
C GLU A 311 -4.88 22.10 -9.82
N ASN A 312 -3.87 21.35 -9.37
CA ASN A 312 -2.49 21.56 -9.81
C ASN A 312 -2.31 21.34 -11.31
N VAL A 313 -2.96 20.32 -11.88
CA VAL A 313 -2.85 20.04 -13.31
C VAL A 313 -3.58 21.11 -14.12
N MET A 314 -4.80 21.48 -13.70
CA MET A 314 -5.56 22.56 -14.36
C MET A 314 -4.82 23.89 -14.31
N GLY A 315 -4.25 24.27 -13.17
CA GLY A 315 -3.45 25.49 -13.05
C GLY A 315 -2.20 25.48 -13.93
N ARG A 316 -1.61 24.33 -14.24
CA ARG A 316 -0.51 24.24 -15.22
C ARG A 316 -0.98 24.42 -16.67
N ILE A 317 -2.16 23.90 -17.00
CA ILE A 317 -2.78 24.03 -18.34
C ILE A 317 -3.18 25.48 -18.61
N GLU A 318 -3.73 26.19 -17.61
CA GLU A 318 -4.12 27.60 -17.75
C GLU A 318 -2.93 28.54 -17.93
N ASN A 319 -1.74 28.14 -17.46
CA ASN A 319 -0.50 28.92 -17.52
C ASN A 319 0.43 28.52 -18.70
N SER A 320 0.03 27.57 -19.55
CA SER A 320 0.78 27.11 -20.73
C SER A 320 0.23 27.68 -22.03
#